data_AF-A0A822GS68-F1
#
_entry.id   AF-A0A822GS68-F1
#
_cell.length_a   1.000
_cell.length_b   1.000
_cell.length_c   1.000
_cell.angle_alpha   90.00
_cell.angle_beta   90.00
_cell.angle_gamma   90.00
#
_symmetry.space_group_name_H-M   'P 1'
#
loop_
_entity.id
_entity.type
_entity.pdbx_description
1 polymer ?
#
loop_
_entity_poly.entity_id
_entity_poly.type
_entity_poly.pdbx_seq_one_letter_code
_entity_poly.pdbx_strand_id
1 'polypeptide(L)'
;MSESESDERYLSLTSFNELRPVNILIHSYMPHRSCLCIYHENVNLLIKALSKHISCDGLNSLQEFTSMLVCDEQEEKCMFSCCHLCSHNFDNNIMKNVINPTKRIQWFQWVLQDGKTKKIEFNDAINQCLLTLKEKIES
;
A
#
# COMPACT_ATOMS: atom_id res chain seq x y z
N MET A 1 32.90 -19.13 -39.62
CA MET A 1 32.55 -18.65 -38.27
C MET A 1 31.47 -17.61 -38.46
N SER A 2 30.22 -18.00 -38.21
CA SER A 2 29.04 -17.13 -38.38
C SER A 2 28.83 -16.35 -37.09
N GLU A 3 29.08 -15.05 -37.14
CA GLU A 3 28.75 -14.11 -36.09
C GLU A 3 27.22 -13.96 -36.04
N SER A 4 26.63 -14.30 -34.90
CA SER A 4 25.20 -14.11 -34.63
C SER A 4 24.97 -12.65 -34.27
N GLU A 5 24.52 -11.85 -35.24
CA GLU A 5 23.97 -10.51 -35.00
C GLU A 5 22.74 -10.63 -34.10
N SER A 6 22.84 -10.13 -32.87
CA SER A 6 21.69 -9.94 -31.99
C SER A 6 20.89 -8.73 -32.49
N ASP A 7 19.85 -9.04 -33.25
CA ASP A 7 18.88 -8.11 -33.80
C ASP A 7 18.06 -7.45 -32.67
N GLU A 8 18.55 -6.33 -32.12
CA GLU A 8 17.82 -5.48 -31.16
C GLU A 8 16.66 -4.77 -31.89
N ARG A 9 15.60 -5.54 -32.18
CA ARG A 9 14.36 -4.97 -32.72
C ARG A 9 13.68 -4.16 -31.64
N TYR A 10 13.66 -2.85 -31.83
CA TYR A 10 12.83 -1.95 -31.06
C TYR A 10 11.35 -2.31 -31.27
N LEU A 11 10.76 -2.97 -30.28
CA LEU A 11 9.32 -3.21 -30.24
C LEU A 11 8.60 -1.89 -29.97
N SER A 12 7.88 -1.40 -30.97
CA SER A 12 7.00 -0.26 -30.78
C SER A 12 5.81 -0.64 -29.88
N LEU A 13 5.23 0.34 -29.19
CA LEU A 13 4.00 0.15 -28.39
C LEU A 13 2.86 -0.45 -29.24
N THR A 14 2.78 -0.06 -30.51
CA THR A 14 1.81 -0.60 -31.48
C THR A 14 2.05 -2.08 -31.74
N SER A 15 3.29 -2.48 -32.04
CA SER A 15 3.66 -3.88 -32.27
C SER A 15 3.44 -4.73 -31.03
N PHE A 16 3.71 -4.20 -29.84
CA PHE A 16 3.39 -4.89 -28.58
C PHE A 16 1.88 -5.09 -28.40
N ASN A 17 1.06 -4.09 -28.73
CA ASN A 17 -0.41 -4.18 -28.64
C ASN A 17 -1.02 -5.20 -29.60
N GLU A 18 -0.42 -5.40 -30.77
CA GLU A 18 -0.86 -6.37 -31.78
C GLU A 18 -0.38 -7.80 -31.47
N LEU A 19 0.83 -7.95 -30.93
CA LEU A 19 1.44 -9.24 -30.66
C LEU A 19 1.10 -9.83 -29.28
N ARG A 20 0.57 -9.02 -28.37
CA ARG A 20 0.20 -9.51 -27.04
C ARG A 20 -0.92 -10.54 -27.14
N PRO A 21 -0.88 -11.62 -26.34
CA PRO A 21 -1.99 -12.56 -26.22
C PRO A 21 -3.31 -11.86 -25.89
N VAL A 22 -4.41 -12.35 -26.48
CA VAL A 22 -5.77 -11.79 -26.35
C VAL A 22 -6.21 -11.66 -24.88
N ASN A 23 -5.67 -12.51 -24.00
CA ASN A 23 -6.01 -12.57 -22.58
C ASN A 23 -5.26 -11.53 -21.72
N ILE A 24 -4.34 -10.77 -22.31
CA ILE A 24 -3.68 -9.65 -21.63
C ILE A 24 -4.54 -8.41 -21.85
N LEU A 25 -4.84 -7.64 -20.81
CA LEU A 25 -5.55 -6.34 -20.91
C LEU A 25 -4.54 -5.19 -21.05
N ILE A 26 -4.84 -4.15 -21.84
CA ILE A 26 -3.96 -2.96 -21.88
C ILE A 26 -4.18 -2.23 -20.54
N HIS A 27 -3.12 -1.62 -20.02
CA HIS A 27 -3.15 -0.79 -18.82
C HIS A 27 -4.32 0.22 -18.82
N SER A 28 -4.64 0.82 -19.96
CA SER A 28 -5.77 1.76 -20.13
C SER A 28 -7.16 1.14 -19.90
N TYR A 29 -7.29 -0.18 -19.96
CA TYR A 29 -8.53 -0.91 -19.67
C TYR A 29 -8.56 -1.48 -18.26
N MET A 30 -7.46 -1.39 -17.49
CA MET A 30 -7.50 -1.77 -16.09
C MET A 30 -8.18 -0.65 -15.29
N PRO A 31 -9.21 -0.97 -14.48
CA PRO A 31 -9.78 0.01 -13.58
C PRO A 31 -8.69 0.46 -12.61
N HIS A 32 -8.23 1.72 -12.74
CA HIS A 32 -7.15 2.32 -11.93
C HIS A 32 -7.51 2.48 -10.44
N ARG A 33 -8.60 1.88 -9.97
CA ARG A 33 -9.19 2.13 -8.64
C ARG A 33 -8.83 1.10 -7.57
N SER A 34 -8.07 0.06 -7.88
CA SER A 34 -7.57 -0.86 -6.86
C SER A 34 -6.22 -1.41 -7.25
N CYS A 35 -5.15 -0.88 -6.66
CA CYS A 35 -3.87 -1.55 -6.67
C CYS A 35 -4.00 -2.85 -5.84
N LEU A 36 -3.72 -4.00 -6.45
CA LEU A 36 -3.76 -5.31 -5.80
C LEU A 36 -2.37 -5.73 -5.27
N CYS A 37 -1.48 -4.77 -5.02
CA CYS A 37 -0.15 -5.09 -4.54
C CYS A 37 -0.19 -5.53 -3.07
N ILE A 38 0.80 -6.37 -2.72
CA ILE A 38 0.97 -6.87 -1.35
C ILE A 38 1.13 -5.74 -0.32
N TYR A 39 1.72 -4.61 -0.73
CA TYR A 39 1.89 -3.42 0.11
C TYR A 39 0.54 -2.81 0.51
N HIS A 40 -0.29 -2.44 -0.45
CA HIS A 40 -1.61 -1.85 -0.18
C HIS A 40 -2.52 -2.81 0.60
N GLU A 41 -2.50 -4.11 0.26
CA GLU A 41 -3.32 -5.08 0.99
C GLU A 41 -2.83 -5.26 2.44
N ASN A 42 -1.51 -5.24 2.68
CA ASN A 42 -0.98 -5.31 4.04
C ASN A 42 -1.33 -4.08 4.89
N VAL A 43 -1.28 -2.88 4.30
CA VAL A 43 -1.72 -1.64 4.96
C VAL A 43 -3.21 -1.73 5.29
N ASN A 44 -4.04 -2.18 4.34
CA ASN A 44 -5.48 -2.38 4.54
C ASN A 44 -5.80 -3.38 5.66
N LEU A 45 -5.07 -4.51 5.73
CA LEU A 45 -5.23 -5.50 6.79
C LEU A 45 -4.90 -4.93 8.18
N LEU A 46 -3.84 -4.12 8.29
CA LEU A 46 -3.46 -3.44 9.53
C LEU A 46 -4.51 -2.41 9.95
N ILE A 47 -4.96 -1.55 9.03
CA ILE A 47 -6.00 -0.54 9.29
C ILE A 47 -7.27 -1.21 9.81
N LYS A 48 -7.72 -2.29 9.19
CA LYS A 48 -8.91 -3.05 9.62
C LYS A 48 -8.77 -3.66 11.02
N ALA A 49 -7.57 -4.09 11.39
CA ALA A 49 -7.31 -4.62 12.73
C ALA A 49 -7.29 -3.49 13.78
N LEU A 50 -6.74 -2.33 13.42
CA LEU A 50 -6.57 -1.18 14.29
C LEU A 50 -7.83 -0.31 14.46
N SER A 51 -8.70 -0.26 13.46
CA SER A 51 -9.88 0.64 13.44
C SER A 51 -10.81 0.44 14.64
N LYS A 52 -10.88 -0.79 15.19
CA LYS A 52 -11.67 -1.12 16.38
C LYS A 52 -11.10 -0.59 17.70
N HIS A 53 -9.90 0.00 17.66
CA HIS A 53 -9.11 0.35 18.84
C HIS A 53 -8.61 1.80 18.83
N ILE A 54 -8.95 2.54 17.77
CA ILE A 54 -8.61 3.95 17.60
C ILE A 54 -9.93 4.71 17.57
N SER A 55 -10.08 5.68 18.46
CA SER A 55 -11.24 6.56 18.54
C SER A 55 -11.13 7.68 17.51
N CYS A 56 -11.13 7.33 16.22
CA CYS A 56 -11.24 8.31 15.14
C CYS A 56 -12.21 7.82 14.06
N ASP A 57 -13.00 8.75 13.53
CA ASP A 57 -13.80 8.50 12.34
C ASP A 57 -12.86 8.54 11.12
N GLY A 58 -12.92 7.52 10.25
CA GLY A 58 -12.14 7.48 9.00
C GLY A 58 -11.14 6.32 8.83
N LEU A 59 -10.98 5.41 9.80
CA LEU A 59 -10.12 4.23 9.64
C LEU A 59 -10.83 3.04 8.95
N ASN A 60 -11.90 3.30 8.19
CA ASN A 60 -12.70 2.22 7.58
C ASN A 60 -12.26 1.87 6.15
N SER A 61 -11.51 2.75 5.50
CA SER A 61 -10.97 2.52 4.16
C SER A 61 -9.57 3.13 3.99
N LEU A 62 -8.85 2.64 2.98
CA LEU A 62 -7.56 3.23 2.59
C LEU A 62 -7.70 4.69 2.17
N GLN A 63 -8.80 5.05 1.51
CA GLN A 63 -9.02 6.42 1.05
C GLN A 63 -9.18 7.37 2.23
N GLU A 64 -10.10 7.08 3.15
CA GLU A 64 -10.29 7.88 4.37
C GLU A 64 -9.01 7.96 5.22
N PHE A 65 -8.27 6.84 5.31
CA PHE A 65 -6.96 6.82 5.96
C PHE A 65 -5.98 7.80 5.30
N THR A 66 -5.86 7.78 3.97
CA THR A 66 -5.02 8.74 3.23
C THR A 66 -5.48 10.17 3.49
N SER A 67 -6.78 10.47 3.42
CA SER A 67 -7.33 11.80 3.69
C SER A 67 -6.97 12.33 5.09
N MET A 68 -6.80 11.44 6.07
CA MET A 68 -6.37 11.82 7.42
C MET A 68 -4.86 12.09 7.53
N LEU A 69 -4.05 11.58 6.60
CA LEU A 69 -2.61 11.75 6.62
C LEU A 69 -2.15 12.98 5.84
N VAL A 70 -2.85 13.36 4.77
CA VAL A 70 -2.42 14.43 3.86
C VAL A 70 -3.29 15.68 3.99
N CYS A 71 -2.73 16.86 3.69
CA CYS A 71 -3.52 18.09 3.60
C CYS A 71 -4.39 18.13 2.33
N ASP A 72 -3.85 17.61 1.23
CA ASP A 72 -4.50 17.59 -0.09
C ASP A 72 -4.04 16.34 -0.84
N GLU A 73 -4.99 15.48 -1.25
CA GLU A 73 -4.73 14.26 -2.01
C GLU A 73 -4.31 14.52 -3.46
N GLN A 74 -4.56 15.73 -3.98
CA GLN A 74 -4.14 16.13 -5.32
C GLN A 74 -2.75 16.78 -5.33
N GLU A 75 -2.22 17.15 -4.16
CA GLU A 75 -0.90 17.75 -4.05
C GLU A 75 0.17 16.66 -3.90
N GLU A 76 1.04 16.58 -4.91
CA GLU A 76 2.12 15.60 -5.01
C GLU A 76 2.99 15.58 -3.74
N LYS A 77 3.39 16.75 -3.23
CA LYS A 77 4.24 16.82 -2.02
C LYS A 77 3.59 16.22 -0.79
N CYS A 78 2.26 16.29 -0.68
CA CYS A 78 1.55 15.69 0.44
C CYS A 78 1.51 14.16 0.29
N MET A 79 1.22 13.67 -0.91
CA MET A 79 1.17 12.23 -1.21
C MET A 79 2.52 11.53 -1.12
N PHE A 80 3.63 12.25 -1.33
CA PHE A 80 5.00 11.75 -1.14
C PHE A 80 5.57 12.03 0.26
N SER A 81 4.74 12.39 1.26
CA SER A 81 5.18 12.65 2.64
C SER A 81 6.27 13.73 2.77
N CYS A 82 6.36 14.64 1.80
CA CYS A 82 7.34 15.74 1.75
C CYS A 82 6.76 17.07 2.27
N CYS A 83 5.46 17.11 2.58
CA CYS A 83 4.80 18.30 3.09
C CYS A 83 4.98 18.43 4.61
N HIS A 84 5.67 19.49 5.03
CA HIS A 84 5.89 19.78 6.45
C HIS A 84 4.60 20.01 7.24
N LEU A 85 3.52 20.48 6.59
CA LEU A 85 2.24 20.75 7.26
C LEU A 85 1.52 19.46 7.68
N CYS A 86 1.62 18.39 6.91
CA CYS A 86 0.98 17.11 7.21
C CYS A 86 1.92 16.05 7.79
N SER A 87 3.21 16.36 7.96
CA SER A 87 4.24 15.45 8.50
C SER A 87 3.90 14.85 9.87
N HIS A 88 3.08 15.53 10.67
CA HIS A 88 2.66 15.09 12.01
C HIS A 88 1.24 14.53 12.06
N ASN A 89 0.53 14.43 10.93
CA ASN A 89 -0.87 14.02 10.91
C ASN A 89 -1.06 12.57 11.38
N PHE A 90 -0.12 11.66 11.09
CA PHE A 90 -0.18 10.30 11.62
C PHE A 90 -0.21 10.31 13.16
N ASP A 91 0.70 11.05 13.79
CA ASP A 91 0.78 11.09 15.25
C ASP A 91 -0.44 11.81 15.85
N ASN A 92 -0.88 12.91 15.23
CA ASN A 92 -1.98 13.73 15.71
C ASN A 92 -3.35 13.06 15.54
N ASN A 93 -3.61 12.44 14.40
CA ASN A 93 -4.92 11.94 14.03
C ASN A 93 -5.09 10.46 14.39
N ILE A 94 -3.98 9.71 14.52
CA ILE A 94 -4.03 8.26 14.75
C ILE A 94 -3.44 7.90 16.11
N MET A 95 -2.16 8.17 16.35
CA MET A 95 -1.48 7.68 17.58
C MET A 95 -2.08 8.25 18.86
N LYS A 96 -2.49 9.53 18.87
CA LYS A 96 -3.11 10.16 20.03
C LYS A 96 -4.51 9.63 20.36
N ASN A 97 -5.20 9.01 19.41
CA ASN A 97 -6.58 8.53 19.55
C ASN A 97 -6.67 7.05 19.94
N VAL A 98 -5.56 6.44 20.36
CA VAL A 98 -5.51 5.02 20.76
C VAL A 98 -6.08 4.85 22.17
N ILE A 99 -7.09 3.98 22.31
CA ILE A 99 -7.77 3.75 23.59
C ILE A 99 -6.87 2.99 24.59
N ASN A 100 -6.24 1.91 24.13
CA ASN A 100 -5.39 1.06 24.96
C ASN A 100 -4.17 0.59 24.16
N PRO A 101 -3.05 1.33 24.20
CA PRO A 101 -1.90 1.08 23.33
C PRO A 101 -1.16 -0.23 23.64
N THR A 102 -1.30 -0.77 24.85
CA THR A 102 -0.63 -2.00 25.29
C THR A 102 -1.47 -3.25 25.09
N LYS A 103 -2.77 -3.10 24.77
CA LYS A 103 -3.63 -4.24 24.45
C LYS A 103 -3.09 -4.96 23.22
N ARG A 104 -3.04 -6.29 23.32
CA ARG A 104 -2.64 -7.17 22.22
C ARG A 104 -3.81 -7.46 21.30
N ILE A 105 -3.56 -7.46 20.00
CA ILE A 105 -4.54 -7.72 18.96
C ILE A 105 -3.99 -8.74 17.96
N GLN A 106 -4.89 -9.53 17.39
CA GLN A 106 -4.57 -10.38 16.26
C GLN A 106 -4.67 -9.57 14.97
N TRP A 107 -3.67 -9.72 14.11
CA TRP A 107 -3.63 -9.07 12.79
C TRP A 107 -2.93 -9.97 11.77
N PHE A 108 -3.05 -9.64 10.50
CA PHE A 108 -2.54 -10.47 9.40
C PHE A 108 -1.69 -9.68 8.42
N GLN A 109 -0.71 -10.36 7.84
CA GLN A 109 0.10 -9.82 6.74
C GLN A 109 0.37 -10.89 5.68
N TRP A 110 0.34 -10.50 4.42
CA TRP A 110 0.92 -11.29 3.34
C TRP A 110 2.45 -11.12 3.31
N VAL A 111 3.16 -12.22 3.24
CA VAL A 111 4.61 -12.27 3.04
C VAL A 111 4.96 -13.18 1.88
N LEU A 112 6.01 -12.81 1.15
CA LEU A 112 6.61 -13.64 0.11
C LEU A 112 7.63 -14.59 0.76
N GLN A 113 7.36 -15.89 0.73
CA GLN A 113 8.23 -16.92 1.27
C GLN A 113 8.35 -18.05 0.23
N ASP A 114 9.58 -18.41 -0.14
CA ASP A 114 9.87 -19.47 -1.11
C ASP A 114 9.15 -19.28 -2.47
N GLY A 115 9.07 -18.02 -2.93
CA GLY A 115 8.38 -17.67 -4.19
C GLY A 115 6.85 -17.76 -4.12
N LYS A 116 6.27 -18.01 -2.95
CA LYS A 116 4.82 -18.08 -2.73
C LYS A 116 4.39 -17.03 -1.72
N THR A 117 3.24 -16.42 -1.97
CA THR A 117 2.61 -15.52 -1.00
C THR A 117 1.83 -16.34 0.03
N LYS A 118 2.10 -16.09 1.30
CA LYS A 118 1.38 -16.68 2.43
C LYS A 118 0.85 -15.59 3.33
N LYS A 119 -0.37 -15.77 3.84
CA LYS A 119 -0.95 -14.91 4.86
C LYS A 119 -0.55 -15.44 6.23
N ILE A 120 0.18 -14.63 6.99
CA ILE A 120 0.65 -14.96 8.34
C ILE A 120 -0.18 -14.18 9.36
N GLU A 121 -0.50 -14.84 10.47
CA GLU A 121 -1.13 -14.24 11.65
C GLU A 121 -0.06 -13.79 12.64
N PHE A 122 -0.28 -12.62 13.21
CA PHE A 122 0.54 -12.01 14.24
C PHE A 122 -0.33 -11.65 15.45
N ASN A 123 0.29 -11.55 16.62
CA ASN A 123 -0.36 -11.12 17.85
C ASN A 123 0.55 -10.14 18.56
N ASP A 124 0.29 -8.85 18.43
CA ASP A 124 1.16 -7.78 18.93
C ASP A 124 0.36 -6.73 19.69
N ALA A 125 1.06 -5.94 20.49
CA ALA A 125 0.48 -4.77 21.14
C ALA A 125 0.13 -3.70 20.08
N ILE A 126 -0.97 -2.98 20.29
CA ILE A 126 -1.46 -1.95 19.34
C ILE A 126 -0.38 -0.93 18.99
N ASN A 127 0.45 -0.50 19.95
CA ASN A 127 1.57 0.40 19.67
C ASN A 127 2.58 -0.18 18.68
N GLN A 128 2.88 -1.48 18.75
CA GLN A 128 3.77 -2.15 17.79
C GLN A 128 3.14 -2.24 16.41
N CYS A 129 1.83 -2.54 16.34
CA CYS A 129 1.09 -2.53 15.08
C CYS A 129 1.09 -1.14 14.44
N LEU A 130 0.99 -0.06 15.23
CA LEU A 130 1.03 1.32 14.74
C LEU A 130 2.42 1.72 14.23
N LEU A 131 3.48 1.32 14.91
CA LEU A 131 4.85 1.52 14.42
C LEU A 131 5.06 0.79 13.08
N THR A 132 4.60 -0.46 13.00
CA THR A 132 4.64 -1.25 11.76
C THR A 132 3.86 -0.59 10.63
N LEU A 133 2.68 -0.01 10.93
CA LEU A 133 1.89 0.72 9.95
C LEU A 133 2.62 1.97 9.47
N LYS A 134 3.22 2.74 10.40
CA LYS A 134 4.00 3.95 10.08
C LYS A 134 5.19 3.64 9.17
N GLU A 135 5.95 2.60 9.50
CA GLU A 135 7.07 2.15 8.66
C GLU A 135 6.63 1.79 7.23
N LYS A 136 5.45 1.17 7.07
CA LYS A 136 4.94 0.76 5.75
C LYS A 136 4.43 1.91 4.87
N ILE A 137 4.09 3.06 5.46
CA ILE A 137 3.65 4.24 4.71
C ILE A 137 4.81 5.21 4.42
N GLU A 138 5.91 5.11 5.17
CA GLU A 138 7.12 5.90 4.97
C GLU A 138 8.19 5.18 4.11
N SER A 139 8.03 3.87 3.85
CA SER A 139 8.91 3.04 3.01
C SER A 139 8.65 3.19 1.52
#